data_AF-A0A8T2IS40-F1
#
_entry.id   AF-A0A8T2IS40-F1
#
_cell.length_a   1.000
_cell.length_b   1.000
_cell.length_c   1.000
_cell.angle_alpha   90.00
_cell.angle_beta   90.00
_cell.angle_gamma   90.00
#
_symmetry.space_group_name_H-M   'P 1'
#
loop_
_entity.id
_entity.type
_entity.pdbx_description
1 polymer ?
#
loop_
_entity_poly.entity_id
_entity_poly.type
_entity_poly.pdbx_seq_one_letter_code
_entity_poly.pdbx_strand_id
1 'polypeptide(L)'
;WNIQKCSSTNDVCGTTRIRIAFYLWSSFFYIRSCVSFAECNKIGTISGLYSNTSTSTTCCNSDNCTPPTPPMPVQNITANGLQCPSYLETQLVPWSLKSYNCMGNQTLCIRYSSATTIGSSKSSLLLGGCASESICSTTKSYISAP
;
A
#
# COMPACT_ATOMS: atom_id res chain seq x y z
N TRP A 1 1.60 -12.74 -20.99
CA TRP A 1 1.77 -13.31 -19.64
C TRP A 1 3.21 -13.78 -19.52
N ASN A 2 4.01 -13.12 -18.69
CA ASN A 2 5.41 -13.49 -18.49
C ASN A 2 5.49 -14.32 -17.20
N ILE A 3 5.85 -15.59 -17.29
CA ILE A 3 5.94 -16.50 -16.15
C ILE A 3 7.33 -16.29 -15.54
N GLN A 4 7.38 -15.96 -14.25
CA GLN A 4 8.63 -15.77 -13.53
C GLN A 4 8.83 -16.89 -12.51
N LYS A 5 10.08 -17.32 -12.33
CA LYS A 5 10.45 -18.25 -11.26
C LYS A 5 10.73 -17.48 -9.98
N CYS A 6 10.10 -17.91 -8.90
CA CYS A 6 10.26 -17.34 -7.56
C CYS A 6 11.64 -17.68 -6.96
N SER A 7 12.20 -16.76 -6.16
CA SER A 7 13.48 -16.95 -5.46
C SER A 7 13.25 -17.60 -4.09
N SER A 8 14.32 -17.92 -3.35
CA SER A 8 14.20 -18.46 -1.98
C SER A 8 13.60 -17.46 -0.98
N THR A 9 13.67 -16.16 -1.26
CA THR A 9 13.16 -15.09 -0.38
C THR A 9 11.74 -14.65 -0.71
N ASN A 10 11.39 -14.68 -2.00
CA ASN A 10 10.03 -14.48 -2.50
C ASN A 10 9.57 -15.80 -3.08
N ASP A 11 9.20 -16.71 -2.19
CA ASP A 11 9.09 -18.15 -2.42
C ASP A 11 7.70 -18.59 -2.92
N VAL A 12 6.71 -17.70 -2.92
CA VAL A 12 5.34 -18.02 -3.33
C VAL A 12 4.78 -17.07 -4.37
N CYS A 13 3.85 -17.56 -5.18
CA CYS A 13 3.08 -16.72 -6.08
C CYS A 13 2.04 -15.93 -5.26
N GLY A 14 1.99 -14.61 -5.46
CA GLY A 14 1.04 -13.71 -4.80
C GLY A 14 0.20 -12.91 -5.80
N THR A 15 -1.09 -12.76 -5.49
CA THR A 15 -1.96 -11.74 -6.08
C THR A 15 -2.23 -10.70 -5.00
N THR A 16 -1.72 -9.49 -5.19
CA THR A 16 -1.95 -8.33 -4.32
C THR A 16 -2.98 -7.42 -4.95
N ARG A 17 -4.07 -7.12 -4.23
CA ARG A 17 -5.03 -6.09 -4.62
C ARG A 17 -4.73 -4.81 -3.86
N ILE A 18 -4.68 -3.70 -4.59
CA ILE A 18 -4.44 -2.37 -4.04
C ILE A 18 -5.62 -1.50 -4.43
N ARG A 19 -6.25 -0.86 -3.44
CA ARG A 19 -7.24 0.19 -3.63
C ARG A 19 -6.62 1.49 -3.17
N ILE A 20 -6.69 2.51 -4.02
CA ILE A 20 -6.27 3.88 -3.70
C ILE A 20 -7.47 4.78 -3.93
N ALA A 21 -7.88 5.52 -2.90
CA ALA A 21 -8.93 6.51 -2.97
C ALA A 21 -8.35 7.88 -2.60
N PHE A 22 -8.37 8.79 -3.56
CA PHE A 22 -8.17 10.23 -3.34
C PHE A 22 -9.53 10.94 -3.35
N TYR A 23 -9.59 12.22 -2.97
CA TYR A 23 -10.84 12.98 -2.79
C TYR A 23 -11.93 12.77 -3.85
N LEU A 24 -11.58 12.72 -5.14
CA LEU A 24 -12.55 12.63 -6.25
C LEU A 24 -12.49 11.31 -7.03
N TRP A 25 -11.51 10.44 -6.73
CA TRP A 25 -11.31 9.23 -7.51
C TRP A 25 -10.90 8.07 -6.63
N SER A 26 -11.58 6.95 -6.81
CA SER A 26 -11.19 5.66 -6.27
C SER A 26 -10.79 4.76 -7.43
N SER A 27 -9.62 4.17 -7.31
CA SER A 27 -9.11 3.17 -8.23
C SER A 27 -8.73 1.90 -7.51
N PHE A 28 -8.74 0.79 -8.23
CA PHE A 28 -8.14 -0.44 -7.76
C PHE A 28 -7.36 -1.10 -8.89
N PHE A 29 -6.31 -1.80 -8.51
CA PHE A 29 -5.53 -2.62 -9.42
C PHE A 29 -5.07 -3.87 -8.67
N TYR A 30 -4.65 -4.88 -9.43
CA TYR A 30 -4.06 -6.09 -8.90
C TYR A 30 -2.68 -6.29 -9.50
N ILE A 31 -1.74 -6.69 -8.65
CA ILE A 31 -0.38 -7.06 -9.03
C ILE A 31 -0.26 -8.57 -8.81
N ARG A 32 0.28 -9.28 -9.79
CA ARG A 32 0.72 -10.66 -9.63
C ARG A 32 2.24 -10.68 -9.64
N SER A 33 2.85 -11.19 -8.58
CA SER A 33 4.30 -11.27 -8.44
C SER A 33 4.70 -12.42 -7.51
N CYS A 34 6.00 -12.72 -7.46
CA CYS A 34 6.54 -13.52 -6.37
C CYS A 34 6.60 -12.65 -5.11
N VAL A 35 6.18 -13.19 -3.98
CA VAL A 35 6.19 -12.53 -2.68
C VAL A 35 6.71 -13.51 -1.64
N SER A 36 7.13 -13.02 -0.47
CA SER A 36 7.44 -13.91 0.64
C SER A 36 6.15 -14.50 1.21
N PHE A 37 6.22 -15.72 1.72
CA PHE A 37 5.08 -16.34 2.40
C PHE A 37 4.50 -15.48 3.54
N ALA A 38 5.34 -14.66 4.19
CA ALA A 38 4.90 -13.74 5.24
C ALA A 38 3.92 -12.66 4.73
N GLU A 39 3.89 -12.35 3.43
CA GLU A 39 2.95 -11.38 2.86
C GLU A 39 1.55 -11.94 2.61
N CYS A 40 1.38 -13.25 2.70
CA CYS A 40 0.12 -13.92 2.42
C CYS A 40 -0.94 -13.59 3.48
N ASN A 41 -2.15 -13.27 3.02
CA ASN A 41 -3.30 -12.87 3.84
C ASN A 41 -3.07 -11.61 4.69
N LYS A 42 -1.98 -10.87 4.47
CA LYS A 42 -1.79 -9.57 5.11
C LYS A 42 -2.76 -8.55 4.53
N ILE A 43 -3.35 -7.75 5.42
CA ILE A 43 -4.14 -6.58 5.07
C ILE A 43 -3.40 -5.35 5.57
N GLY A 44 -3.08 -4.43 4.68
CA GLY A 44 -2.43 -3.16 4.98
C GLY A 44 -3.36 -1.98 4.72
N THR A 45 -3.29 -0.94 5.55
CA THR A 45 -4.01 0.31 5.31
C THR A 45 -3.12 1.52 5.57
N ILE A 46 -3.33 2.55 4.75
CA ILE A 46 -2.84 3.91 4.97
C ILE A 46 -4.04 4.84 4.83
N SER A 47 -4.18 5.80 5.73
CA SER A 47 -5.20 6.85 5.61
C SER A 47 -4.65 8.20 5.99
N GLY A 48 -5.21 9.22 5.37
CA GLY A 48 -5.02 10.60 5.75
C GLY A 48 -6.16 11.44 5.20
N LEU A 49 -6.02 12.74 5.30
CA LEU A 49 -7.02 13.67 4.77
C LEU A 49 -7.15 13.55 3.25
N TYR A 50 -6.06 13.25 2.56
CA TYR A 50 -5.96 13.36 1.11
C TYR A 50 -6.11 12.02 0.39
N SER A 51 -5.77 10.92 1.07
CA SER A 51 -5.73 9.60 0.47
C SER A 51 -6.04 8.49 1.47
N ASN A 52 -6.68 7.46 0.96
CA ASN A 52 -6.90 6.20 1.65
C ASN A 52 -6.42 5.07 0.75
N THR A 53 -5.47 4.30 1.22
CA THR A 53 -4.93 3.13 0.53
C THR A 53 -5.20 1.89 1.36
N SER A 54 -5.59 0.82 0.68
CA SER A 54 -5.71 -0.49 1.31
C SER A 54 -5.12 -1.57 0.40
N THR A 55 -4.45 -2.52 1.01
CA THR A 55 -3.80 -3.64 0.33
C THR A 55 -4.25 -4.96 0.95
N SER A 56 -4.38 -5.98 0.11
CA SER A 56 -4.60 -7.36 0.55
C SER A 56 -3.92 -8.31 -0.42
N THR A 57 -3.29 -9.35 0.12
CA THR A 57 -2.54 -10.33 -0.68
C THR A 57 -3.07 -11.73 -0.42
N THR A 58 -3.20 -12.52 -1.48
CA THR A 58 -3.45 -13.97 -1.39
C THR A 58 -2.38 -14.71 -2.16
N CYS A 59 -2.05 -15.92 -1.72
CA CYS A 59 -0.93 -16.68 -2.25
C CYS A 59 -1.32 -18.11 -2.61
N CYS A 60 -0.46 -18.75 -3.39
CA CYS A 60 -0.42 -20.20 -3.55
C CYS A 60 1.05 -20.67 -3.60
N ASN A 61 1.30 -21.89 -3.12
CA ASN A 61 2.64 -22.44 -2.91
C ASN A 61 2.86 -23.72 -3.75
N SER A 62 2.60 -23.63 -5.06
CA SER A 62 2.87 -24.72 -5.99
C SER A 62 3.27 -24.14 -7.35
N ASP A 63 4.05 -24.90 -8.12
CA ASP A 63 4.50 -24.44 -9.43
C ASP A 63 3.30 -24.16 -10.35
N ASN A 64 3.39 -23.07 -11.11
CA ASN A 64 2.35 -22.61 -12.05
C ASN A 64 0.96 -22.39 -11.45
N CYS A 65 0.86 -22.24 -10.12
CA CYS A 65 -0.40 -21.92 -9.49
C CYS A 65 -0.82 -20.46 -9.79
N THR A 66 -2.13 -20.23 -9.88
CA THR A 66 -2.68 -18.88 -9.96
C THR A 66 -3.30 -18.53 -8.62
N PRO A 67 -2.72 -17.59 -7.84
CA PRO A 67 -3.31 -17.20 -6.58
C PRO A 67 -4.67 -16.56 -6.83
N PRO A 68 -5.68 -16.83 -5.98
CA PRO A 68 -7.00 -16.22 -6.13
C PRO A 68 -6.91 -14.69 -6.07
N THR A 69 -7.97 -14.00 -6.47
CA THR A 69 -8.03 -12.55 -6.28
C THR A 69 -8.45 -12.28 -4.83
N PRO A 70 -7.70 -11.49 -4.03
CA PRO A 70 -8.10 -11.19 -2.67
C PRO A 70 -9.37 -10.32 -2.64
N PRO A 71 -10.23 -10.51 -1.62
CA PRO A 71 -11.39 -9.66 -1.42
C PRO A 71 -10.95 -8.22 -1.13
N MET A 72 -11.85 -7.26 -1.35
CA MET A 72 -11.57 -5.88 -0.95
C MET A 72 -11.56 -5.81 0.58
N PRO A 73 -10.49 -5.32 1.21
CA PRO A 73 -10.44 -5.25 2.67
C PRO A 73 -11.52 -4.30 3.18
N VAL A 74 -12.34 -4.79 4.10
CA VAL A 74 -13.33 -3.97 4.81
C VAL A 74 -12.56 -3.08 5.79
N GLN A 75 -12.62 -1.77 5.59
CA GLN A 75 -12.00 -0.82 6.51
C GLN A 75 -12.88 -0.65 7.74
N ASN A 76 -12.30 -0.87 8.92
CA ASN A 76 -12.90 -0.44 10.17
C ASN A 76 -12.68 1.08 10.32
N ILE A 77 -13.76 1.84 10.19
CA ILE A 77 -13.75 3.31 10.24
C ILE A 77 -13.94 3.88 11.66
N THR A 78 -13.94 3.01 12.68
CA THR A 78 -14.06 3.44 14.08
C THR A 78 -12.76 4.12 14.50
N ALA A 79 -12.85 5.34 15.02
CA ALA A 79 -11.68 6.05 15.55
C ALA A 79 -11.02 5.25 16.68
N ASN A 80 -9.69 5.12 16.65
CA ASN A 80 -8.93 4.33 17.62
C ASN A 80 -8.19 5.17 18.67
N GLY A 81 -8.37 6.49 18.65
CA GLY A 81 -7.78 7.43 19.60
C GLY A 81 -6.39 7.94 19.23
N LEU A 82 -5.70 7.34 18.24
CA LEU A 82 -4.44 7.87 17.74
C LEU A 82 -4.69 9.04 16.78
N GLN A 83 -3.91 10.11 16.93
CA GLN A 83 -3.89 11.24 16.01
C GLN A 83 -2.52 11.35 15.34
N CYS A 84 -2.52 11.46 14.02
CA CYS A 84 -1.30 11.62 13.23
C CYS A 84 -1.33 12.91 12.41
N PRO A 85 -0.18 13.55 12.19
CA PRO A 85 -0.08 14.62 11.22
C PRO A 85 -0.38 14.06 9.81
N SER A 86 -1.34 14.68 9.13
CA SER A 86 -1.70 14.38 7.76
C SER A 86 -1.38 15.56 6.85
N TYR A 87 -0.69 15.24 5.75
CA TYR A 87 -0.25 16.18 4.74
C TYR A 87 -0.07 15.44 3.41
N LEU A 88 -0.22 16.19 2.33
CA LEU A 88 0.13 15.79 0.98
C LEU A 88 0.92 16.94 0.36
N GLU A 89 2.16 16.67 -0.02
CA GLU A 89 3.00 17.59 -0.78
C GLU A 89 3.34 16.92 -2.12
N THR A 90 3.00 17.62 -3.19
CA THR A 90 3.34 17.25 -4.57
C THR A 90 3.85 18.50 -5.29
N GLN A 91 4.37 18.36 -6.50
CA GLN A 91 4.75 19.52 -7.32
C GLN A 91 3.59 20.49 -7.60
N LEU A 92 2.34 20.03 -7.51
CA LEU A 92 1.14 20.81 -7.84
C LEU A 92 0.35 21.27 -6.61
N VAL A 93 0.59 20.69 -5.43
CA VAL A 93 -0.20 20.93 -4.22
C VAL A 93 0.73 21.39 -3.10
N PRO A 94 0.61 22.65 -2.63
CA PRO A 94 1.42 23.15 -1.53
C PRO A 94 1.10 22.41 -0.23
N TRP A 95 2.13 22.24 0.60
CA TRP A 95 2.03 21.52 1.88
C TRP A 95 0.99 22.19 2.80
N SER A 96 0.00 21.41 3.24
CA SER A 96 -0.87 21.74 4.37
C SER A 96 -0.79 20.65 5.45
N LEU A 97 -0.32 21.02 6.64
CA LEU A 97 -0.24 20.13 7.81
C LEU A 97 -1.53 20.23 8.62
N LYS A 98 -2.18 19.10 8.86
CA LYS A 98 -3.40 19.00 9.68
C LYS A 98 -3.38 17.75 10.54
N SER A 99 -4.15 17.71 11.64
CA SER A 99 -4.31 16.47 12.42
C SER A 99 -5.37 15.56 11.80
N TYR A 100 -5.18 14.24 11.86
CA TYR A 100 -6.12 13.23 11.38
C TYR A 100 -6.30 12.13 12.43
N ASN A 101 -7.55 11.76 12.70
CA ASN A 101 -7.90 10.67 13.62
C ASN A 101 -7.75 9.32 12.92
N CYS A 102 -6.86 8.48 13.42
CA CYS A 102 -6.66 7.14 12.90
C CYS A 102 -7.85 6.23 13.23
N MET A 103 -8.06 5.21 12.40
CA MET A 103 -9.20 4.31 12.50
C MET A 103 -8.78 2.85 12.56
N GLY A 104 -9.58 2.02 13.22
CA GLY A 104 -9.40 0.58 13.26
C GLY A 104 -7.99 0.16 13.70
N ASN A 105 -7.30 -0.62 12.86
CA ASN A 105 -5.99 -1.19 13.15
C ASN A 105 -4.79 -0.28 12.79
N GLN A 106 -5.02 1.01 12.58
CA GLN A 106 -3.96 1.96 12.23
C GLN A 106 -3.27 2.47 13.49
N THR A 107 -2.20 1.78 13.89
CA THR A 107 -1.48 2.02 15.14
C THR A 107 -0.21 2.85 14.98
N LEU A 108 0.11 3.29 13.76
CA LEU A 108 1.34 4.03 13.45
C LEU A 108 1.06 5.34 12.73
N CYS A 109 1.86 6.36 13.02
CA CYS A 109 1.99 7.55 12.17
C CYS A 109 3.12 7.34 11.16
N ILE A 110 2.85 7.64 9.89
CA ILE A 110 3.83 7.48 8.83
C ILE A 110 4.18 8.80 8.16
N ARG A 111 5.42 8.86 7.68
CA ARG A 111 5.90 9.82 6.69
C ARG A 111 6.45 9.01 5.54
N TYR A 112 5.82 9.11 4.38
CA TYR A 112 6.22 8.39 3.18
C TYR A 112 6.62 9.38 2.09
N SER A 113 7.79 9.15 1.51
CA SER A 113 8.32 9.94 0.39
C SER A 113 8.60 9.01 -0.78
N SER A 114 8.15 9.39 -1.97
CA SER A 114 8.53 8.72 -3.21
C SER A 114 8.92 9.72 -4.29
N ALA A 115 9.90 9.33 -5.09
CA ALA A 115 10.29 10.03 -6.30
C ALA A 115 10.19 9.03 -7.44
N THR A 116 9.37 9.32 -8.45
CA THR A 116 9.17 8.46 -9.63
C THR A 116 9.63 9.21 -10.86
N THR A 117 10.42 8.54 -11.70
CA THR A 117 10.82 9.06 -13.01
C THR A 117 10.20 8.19 -14.10
N ILE A 118 9.41 8.78 -14.98
CA ILE A 118 8.82 8.10 -16.14
C ILE A 118 9.30 8.84 -17.39
N GLY A 119 10.24 8.24 -18.12
CA GLY A 119 10.93 8.91 -19.23
C GLY A 119 11.67 10.15 -18.74
N SER A 120 11.34 11.32 -19.29
CA SER A 120 11.88 12.62 -18.87
C SER A 120 11.09 13.29 -17.73
N SER A 121 9.91 12.76 -17.37
CA SER A 121 9.05 13.34 -16.35
C SER A 121 9.45 12.86 -14.95
N LYS A 122 9.70 13.80 -14.04
CA LYS A 122 9.97 13.51 -12.62
C LYS A 122 8.78 13.93 -11.79
N SER A 123 8.32 13.06 -10.91
CA SER A 123 7.28 13.37 -9.92
C SER A 123 7.77 13.01 -8.53
N SER A 124 7.45 13.85 -7.54
CA SER A 124 7.72 13.60 -6.14
C SER A 124 6.44 13.70 -5.33
N LEU A 125 6.30 12.80 -4.36
CA LEU A 125 5.17 12.69 -3.47
C LEU A 125 5.70 12.58 -2.05
N LEU A 126 5.24 13.46 -1.16
CA LEU A 126 5.41 13.32 0.27
C LEU A 126 4.02 13.26 0.91
N LEU A 127 3.76 12.19 1.68
CA LEU A 127 2.49 11.98 2.35
C LEU A 127 2.69 11.64 3.83
N GLY A 128 1.78 12.15 4.66
CA GLY A 128 1.68 11.84 6.07
C GLY A 128 0.28 11.38 6.45
N GLY A 129 0.21 10.47 7.41
CA GLY A 129 -1.05 9.96 7.92
C GLY A 129 -0.90 8.76 8.85
N CYS A 130 -1.97 7.99 8.96
CA CYS A 130 -2.06 6.78 9.77
C CYS A 130 -1.76 5.55 8.92
N ALA A 131 -1.18 4.52 9.52
CA ALA A 131 -0.92 3.24 8.87
C ALA A 131 -1.12 2.06 9.82
N SER A 132 -1.47 0.91 9.26
CA SER A 132 -1.37 -0.37 9.96
C SER A 132 0.06 -0.88 9.95
N GLU A 133 0.46 -1.61 10.99
CA GLU A 133 1.82 -2.16 11.09
C GLU A 133 2.23 -3.03 9.90
N SER A 134 1.29 -3.82 9.37
CA SER A 134 1.47 -4.67 8.21
C SER A 134 2.02 -3.92 6.99
N ILE A 135 1.50 -2.72 6.68
CA ILE A 135 1.91 -2.01 5.46
C ILE A 135 3.34 -1.46 5.58
N CYS A 136 3.79 -1.09 6.79
CA CYS A 136 5.16 -0.64 7.01
C CYS A 136 6.19 -1.77 6.81
N SER A 137 5.82 -3.01 7.13
CA SER A 137 6.67 -4.18 6.85
C SER A 137 6.81 -4.45 5.35
N THR A 138 5.71 -4.27 4.62
CA THR A 138 5.56 -4.60 3.19
C THR A 138 6.12 -3.53 2.25
N THR A 139 6.04 -2.24 2.62
CA THR A 139 6.40 -1.12 1.72
C THR A 139 7.91 -1.03 1.45
N LYS A 140 8.76 -1.66 2.28
CA LYS A 140 10.19 -1.81 1.98
C LYS A 140 10.46 -2.58 0.68
N SER A 141 9.54 -3.45 0.25
CA SER A 141 9.73 -4.38 -0.87
C SER A 141 9.29 -3.82 -2.23
N TYR A 142 8.37 -2.85 -2.26
CA TYR A 142 7.83 -2.27 -3.50
C TYR A 142 8.64 -1.06 -4.01
N ILE A 143 9.43 -0.42 -3.13
CA ILE A 143 10.29 0.74 -3.48
C ILE A 143 11.61 0.30 -4.15
N SER A 144 11.94 -0.99 -4.11
CA SER A 144 13.18 -1.54 -4.68
C SER A 144 13.06 -1.99 -6.14
N ALA A 145 11.99 -1.64 -6.88
CA ALA A 145 12.01 -1.82 -8.33
C ALA A 145 12.77 -0.64 -8.96
N PRO A 146 13.94 -0.88 -9.60
CA PRO A 146 14.65 0.15 -10.36
C PRO A 146 13.83 0.66 -11.55
#